data_AF-A0A165WQB6-F1
#
_entry.id   AF-A0A165WQB6-F1
#
_cell.length_a   1.000
_cell.length_b   1.000
_cell.length_c   1.000
_cell.angle_alpha   90.00
_cell.angle_beta   90.00
_cell.angle_gamma   90.00
#
_symmetry.space_group_name_H-M   'P 1'
#
loop_
_entity.id
_entity.type
_entity.pdbx_description
1 polymer ?
#
loop_
_entity_poly.entity_id
_entity_poly.type
_entity_poly.pdbx_seq_one_letter_code
_entity_poly.pdbx_strand_id
1 'polypeptide(L)'
;MCNACNHLQYERVVIGIIERNADGAAEHTPYAYLTSYQLRELLECKNEIINEIRLKILNMARSLLVQATHINEYKRFVIAVGRGDVPRLHALVSTALRGGASVDTILRRIQLALNEQYEAKSYTEDEYELEYLFLTLGGRPLAELAHRTLGMPSINTAKEHVATHSIKASPSTPTVDEMLENLDCGFTEGLHREKTRPPIIGAQIMIDEIKVQPSLRYDPATETILGTCRSHSKHCVHEFRTLMQAEAIQKDLEDGTIHLATEGSVVCLGLFDKSPRLYNARPFLVSGTCKTEDLLDQKTMMENCIDAAQKSKLTSDLNVEIWSLATDGDARRRRVFAMLTMTRTVDMASPLGKALGHMPLFDYHCGKNNLTSDCDVKHVMKRYRNAIIRRAGVTIDGVHIPPKDLRDLLLTDPDIKENTVNNLLSATDKQDVTLMYRLLASIAKLKTPSDVTPIEQNKWRIITLLGHVYRHLLEPYTNMDLSLHQQLVHLSALAHLVLALYAAERGRFIPVQLLYDTMQVVKSAFFYVAKTQVANPDGEAWIILLGTDGLEKAFGTVRTICGNDANCDVLQLSHLVF
;
A
#
# COMPACT_ATOMS: atom_id res chain seq x y z
N MET A 1 82.41 -34.85 -83.81
CA MET A 1 81.01 -35.31 -83.98
C MET A 1 80.71 -35.46 -85.46
N CYS A 2 80.03 -36.53 -85.89
CA CYS A 2 79.68 -36.75 -87.31
C CYS A 2 78.35 -36.04 -87.67
N ASN A 3 78.09 -35.85 -88.97
CA ASN A 3 76.90 -35.12 -89.48
C ASN A 3 75.55 -35.69 -88.98
N ALA A 4 75.47 -36.98 -88.67
CA ALA A 4 74.25 -37.58 -88.11
C ALA A 4 73.93 -37.06 -86.70
N CYS A 5 74.95 -36.73 -85.90
CA CYS A 5 74.77 -36.19 -84.54
C CYS A 5 74.34 -34.72 -84.55
N ASN A 6 74.75 -33.93 -85.55
CA ASN A 6 74.30 -32.54 -85.68
C ASN A 6 72.84 -32.44 -86.15
N HIS A 7 72.35 -33.42 -86.92
CA HIS A 7 70.97 -33.41 -87.39
C HIS A 7 69.92 -33.69 -86.31
N LEU A 8 70.30 -34.41 -85.23
CA LEU A 8 69.43 -34.67 -84.08
C LEU A 8 69.02 -33.40 -83.33
N GLN A 9 69.81 -32.32 -83.41
CA GLN A 9 69.48 -31.04 -82.78
C GLN A 9 68.33 -30.30 -83.47
N TYR A 10 67.98 -30.68 -84.70
CA TYR A 10 66.90 -30.07 -85.48
C TYR A 10 65.68 -31.00 -85.65
N GLU A 11 65.71 -32.19 -85.04
CA GLU A 11 64.59 -33.13 -85.11
C GLU A 11 63.49 -32.69 -84.14
N ARG A 12 62.30 -32.37 -84.68
CA ARG A 12 61.15 -31.87 -83.89
C ARG A 12 60.76 -32.78 -82.72
N VAL A 13 60.96 -34.09 -82.86
CA VAL A 13 60.65 -35.05 -81.78
C VAL A 13 61.60 -34.87 -80.61
N VAL A 14 62.90 -34.70 -80.88
CA VAL A 14 63.93 -34.48 -79.86
C VAL A 14 63.78 -33.11 -79.23
N ILE A 15 63.51 -32.06 -80.01
CA ILE A 15 63.21 -30.72 -79.50
C ILE A 15 61.99 -30.76 -78.57
N GLY A 16 60.89 -31.41 -78.99
CA GLY A 16 59.70 -31.52 -78.16
C GLY A 16 59.90 -32.33 -76.87
N ILE A 17 60.83 -33.30 -76.85
CA ILE A 17 61.22 -34.02 -75.63
C ILE A 17 62.04 -33.10 -74.71
N ILE A 18 62.97 -32.31 -75.26
CA ILE A 18 63.79 -31.36 -74.50
C ILE A 18 62.92 -30.25 -73.90
N GLU A 19 62.00 -29.66 -74.66
CA GLU A 19 61.08 -28.61 -74.19
C GLU A 19 60.18 -29.13 -73.06
N ARG A 20 59.60 -30.34 -73.17
CA ARG A 20 58.79 -30.92 -72.09
C ARG A 20 59.58 -31.28 -70.83
N ASN A 21 60.89 -31.56 -70.97
CA ASN A 21 61.77 -31.78 -69.84
C ASN A 21 62.17 -30.46 -69.17
N ALA A 22 62.25 -29.36 -69.93
CA ALA A 22 62.64 -28.05 -69.41
C ALA A 22 61.44 -27.29 -68.80
N ASP A 23 60.29 -27.29 -69.47
CA ASP A 23 59.16 -26.42 -69.16
C ASP A 23 57.97 -27.16 -68.51
N GLY A 24 58.07 -28.50 -68.38
CA GLY A 24 56.99 -29.35 -67.89
C GLY A 24 55.97 -29.74 -68.98
N ALA A 25 55.03 -30.62 -68.62
CA ALA A 25 53.94 -31.03 -69.51
C ALA A 25 52.66 -30.26 -69.19
N ALA A 26 51.86 -29.91 -70.20
CA ALA A 26 50.59 -29.22 -70.02
C ALA A 26 49.58 -30.10 -69.23
N GLU A 27 48.69 -29.47 -68.47
CA GLU A 27 47.77 -30.10 -67.49
C GLU A 27 46.85 -31.18 -68.08
N HIS A 28 46.61 -31.17 -69.39
CA HIS A 28 45.78 -32.16 -70.11
C HIS A 28 46.57 -33.10 -71.02
N THR A 29 47.89 -33.18 -70.85
CA THR A 29 48.73 -34.11 -71.61
C THR A 29 48.33 -35.55 -71.28
N PRO A 30 48.00 -36.39 -72.28
CA PRO A 30 47.63 -37.78 -72.03
C PRO A 30 48.74 -38.52 -71.28
N TYR A 31 48.38 -39.34 -70.28
CA TYR A 31 49.34 -40.01 -69.39
C TYR A 31 50.44 -40.80 -70.12
N ALA A 32 50.15 -41.32 -71.32
CA ALA A 32 51.11 -42.05 -72.16
C ALA A 32 52.31 -41.21 -72.62
N TYR A 33 52.23 -39.88 -72.55
CA TYR A 33 53.26 -38.94 -72.98
C TYR A 33 53.92 -38.19 -71.81
N LEU A 34 53.56 -38.51 -70.56
CA LEU A 34 54.19 -37.96 -69.37
C LEU A 34 55.42 -38.77 -68.99
N THR A 35 56.43 -38.09 -68.44
CA THR A 35 57.60 -38.78 -67.91
C THR A 35 57.26 -39.51 -66.61
N SER A 36 58.08 -40.49 -66.23
CA SER A 36 57.92 -41.22 -64.96
C SER A 36 58.01 -40.30 -63.73
N TYR A 37 58.71 -39.18 -63.84
CA TYR A 37 58.78 -38.15 -62.80
C TYR A 37 57.45 -37.37 -62.69
N GLN A 38 56.90 -36.90 -63.81
CA GLN A 38 55.63 -36.17 -63.86
C GLN A 38 54.43 -37.03 -63.39
N LEU A 39 54.44 -38.33 -63.70
CA LEU A 39 53.43 -39.26 -63.19
C LEU A 39 53.52 -39.48 -61.67
N ARG A 40 54.73 -39.44 -61.09
CA ARG A 40 54.91 -39.50 -59.62
C ARG A 40 54.43 -38.22 -58.96
N GLU A 41 54.75 -37.07 -59.52
CA GLU A 41 54.31 -35.77 -59.00
C GLU A 41 52.78 -35.64 -59.02
N LEU A 42 52.11 -36.07 -60.11
CA LEU A 42 50.65 -36.13 -60.16
C LEU A 42 50.04 -37.10 -59.13
N LEU A 43 50.71 -38.23 -58.86
CA LEU A 43 50.29 -39.18 -57.83
C LEU A 43 50.45 -38.58 -56.43
N GLU A 44 51.53 -37.85 -56.17
CA GLU A 44 51.80 -37.14 -54.93
C GLU A 44 50.76 -36.03 -54.70
N CYS A 45 50.51 -35.19 -55.70
CA CYS A 45 49.46 -34.15 -55.65
C CYS A 45 48.07 -34.77 -55.40
N LYS A 46 47.73 -35.87 -56.08
CA LYS A 46 46.47 -36.59 -55.83
C LYS A 46 46.41 -37.14 -54.39
N ASN A 47 47.51 -37.67 -53.87
CA ASN A 47 47.57 -38.18 -52.50
C ASN A 47 47.45 -37.05 -51.47
N GLU A 48 48.01 -35.88 -51.73
CA GLU A 48 47.84 -34.68 -50.90
C GLU A 48 46.37 -34.24 -50.86
N ILE A 49 45.71 -34.15 -52.02
CA ILE A 49 44.27 -33.84 -52.11
C ILE A 49 43.43 -34.88 -51.36
N ILE A 50 43.73 -36.17 -51.52
CA ILE A 50 43.04 -37.26 -50.80
C ILE A 50 43.24 -37.11 -49.28
N ASN A 51 44.44 -36.78 -48.83
CA ASN A 51 44.73 -36.59 -47.41
C ASN A 51 44.03 -35.34 -46.85
N GLU A 52 43.98 -34.24 -47.61
CA GLU A 52 43.27 -33.03 -47.21
C GLU A 52 41.77 -33.28 -47.07
N ILE A 53 41.17 -34.01 -48.02
CA ILE A 53 39.75 -34.42 -47.95
C ILE A 53 39.50 -35.35 -46.76
N ARG A 54 40.38 -36.34 -46.52
CA ARG A 54 40.26 -37.23 -45.35
C ARG A 54 40.30 -36.45 -44.04
N LEU A 55 41.17 -35.44 -43.94
CA LEU A 55 41.30 -34.60 -42.76
C LEU A 55 40.03 -33.73 -42.55
N LYS A 56 39.47 -33.17 -43.63
CA LYS A 56 38.18 -32.44 -43.59
C LYS A 56 37.03 -33.36 -43.14
N ILE A 57 36.96 -34.59 -43.65
CA ILE A 57 35.94 -35.58 -43.25
C ILE A 57 36.09 -35.93 -41.77
N LEU A 58 37.30 -36.16 -41.27
CA LEU A 58 37.55 -36.44 -39.84
C LEU A 58 37.15 -35.26 -38.94
N ASN A 59 37.48 -34.03 -39.33
CA ASN A 59 37.11 -32.84 -38.58
C ASN A 59 35.59 -32.61 -38.57
N MET A 60 34.92 -32.82 -39.71
CA MET A 60 33.46 -32.78 -39.79
C MET A 60 32.81 -33.89 -38.94
N ALA A 61 33.32 -35.12 -38.99
CA ALA A 61 32.81 -36.22 -38.19
C ALA A 61 32.97 -35.92 -36.69
N ARG A 62 34.10 -35.35 -36.26
CA ARG A 62 34.32 -34.93 -34.87
C ARG A 62 33.36 -33.82 -34.46
N SER A 63 33.14 -32.82 -35.33
CA SER A 63 32.18 -31.73 -35.09
C SER A 63 30.75 -32.25 -34.97
N LEU A 64 30.33 -33.16 -35.86
CA LEU A 64 29.02 -33.81 -35.82
C LEU A 64 28.84 -34.65 -34.56
N LEU A 65 29.88 -35.35 -34.11
CA LEU A 65 29.82 -36.13 -32.86
C LEU A 65 29.63 -35.24 -31.64
N VAL A 66 30.31 -34.09 -31.60
CA VAL A 66 30.14 -33.09 -30.53
C VAL A 66 28.73 -32.50 -30.55
N GLN A 67 28.22 -32.10 -31.73
CA GLN A 67 26.85 -31.59 -31.87
C GLN A 67 25.78 -32.65 -31.51
N ALA A 68 25.99 -33.92 -31.87
CA ALA A 68 25.10 -35.01 -31.50
C ALA A 68 25.05 -35.21 -29.98
N THR A 69 26.20 -35.07 -29.29
CA THR A 69 26.27 -35.10 -27.83
C THR A 69 25.45 -33.96 -27.22
N HIS A 70 25.60 -32.72 -27.70
CA HIS A 70 24.80 -31.58 -27.23
C HIS A 70 23.30 -31.75 -27.46
N ILE A 71 22.89 -32.27 -28.62
CA ILE A 71 21.47 -32.54 -28.92
C ILE A 71 20.92 -33.62 -27.96
N ASN A 72 21.73 -34.64 -27.64
CA ASN A 72 21.31 -35.68 -26.72
C ASN A 72 21.17 -35.15 -25.28
N GLU A 73 22.10 -34.31 -24.82
CA GLU A 73 22.01 -33.61 -23.53
C GLU A 73 20.76 -32.72 -23.45
N TYR A 74 20.49 -31.95 -24.51
CA TYR A 74 19.29 -31.11 -24.60
C TYR A 74 18.00 -31.94 -24.57
N LYS A 75 17.92 -33.05 -25.31
CA LYS A 75 16.78 -33.97 -25.26
C LYS A 75 16.57 -34.54 -23.87
N ARG A 76 17.64 -34.96 -23.19
CA ARG A 76 17.56 -35.47 -21.81
C ARG A 76 17.07 -34.39 -20.86
N PHE A 77 17.49 -33.14 -21.05
CA PHE A 77 16.99 -32.00 -20.27
C PHE A 77 15.49 -31.78 -20.48
N VAL A 78 15.03 -31.67 -21.74
CA VAL A 78 13.60 -31.47 -22.05
C VAL A 78 12.74 -32.62 -21.53
N ILE A 79 13.19 -33.87 -21.64
CA ILE A 79 12.49 -35.04 -21.10
C ILE A 79 12.45 -35.00 -19.56
N ALA A 80 13.53 -34.61 -18.89
CA ALA A 80 13.57 -34.50 -17.44
C ALA A 80 12.62 -33.41 -16.92
N VAL A 81 12.55 -32.27 -17.60
CA VAL A 81 11.60 -31.19 -17.30
C VAL A 81 10.16 -31.60 -17.57
N GLY A 82 9.90 -32.36 -18.64
CA GLY A 82 8.55 -32.79 -19.01
C GLY A 82 7.99 -33.98 -18.22
N ARG A 83 8.82 -34.70 -17.45
CA ARG A 83 8.43 -35.93 -16.73
C ARG A 83 8.09 -35.74 -15.26
N GLY A 84 8.46 -34.62 -14.64
CA GLY A 84 8.26 -34.44 -13.22
C GLY A 84 7.91 -33.00 -12.88
N ASP A 85 7.00 -32.86 -11.93
CA ASP A 85 6.70 -31.59 -11.29
C ASP A 85 7.83 -31.34 -10.27
N VAL A 86 8.93 -30.73 -10.73
CA VAL A 86 10.08 -30.42 -9.88
C VAL A 86 9.87 -29.03 -9.28
N PRO A 87 9.62 -28.92 -7.96
CA PRO A 87 9.50 -27.62 -7.33
C PRO A 87 10.75 -26.78 -7.60
N ARG A 88 10.54 -25.58 -8.12
CA ARG A 88 11.60 -24.56 -8.32
C ARG A 88 12.76 -25.02 -9.22
N LEU A 89 12.43 -25.78 -10.26
CA LEU A 89 13.33 -26.12 -11.37
C LEU A 89 14.07 -24.89 -11.93
N HIS A 90 13.39 -23.75 -12.04
CA HIS A 90 13.97 -22.50 -12.52
C HIS A 90 15.13 -22.02 -11.63
N ALA A 91 14.98 -22.11 -10.30
CA ALA A 91 16.00 -21.71 -9.34
C ALA A 91 17.20 -22.64 -9.45
N LEU A 92 16.97 -23.96 -9.46
CA LEU A 92 18.01 -24.98 -9.60
C LEU A 92 18.87 -24.77 -10.85
N VAL A 93 18.24 -24.54 -12.01
CA VAL A 93 18.93 -24.28 -13.27
C VAL A 93 19.68 -22.96 -13.21
N SER A 94 19.08 -21.89 -12.67
CA SER A 94 19.70 -20.58 -12.52
C SER A 94 20.93 -20.59 -11.60
N THR A 95 20.87 -21.28 -10.45
CA THR A 95 22.03 -21.40 -9.55
C THR A 95 23.15 -22.22 -10.18
N ALA A 96 22.79 -23.28 -10.90
CA ALA A 96 23.77 -24.12 -11.59
C ALA A 96 24.47 -23.36 -12.74
N LEU A 97 23.72 -22.59 -13.53
CA LEU A 97 24.28 -21.75 -14.59
C LEU A 97 25.19 -20.63 -14.04
N ARG A 98 24.78 -19.94 -12.97
CA ARG A 98 25.64 -18.95 -12.29
C ARG A 98 26.94 -19.55 -11.76
N GLY A 99 26.91 -20.81 -11.33
CA GLY A 99 28.09 -21.56 -10.91
C GLY A 99 28.93 -22.14 -12.05
N GLY A 100 28.60 -21.86 -13.32
CA GLY A 100 29.30 -22.40 -14.49
C GLY A 100 29.13 -23.92 -14.66
N ALA A 101 28.06 -24.51 -14.12
CA ALA A 101 27.85 -25.96 -14.16
C ALA A 101 27.48 -26.46 -15.56
N SER A 102 27.98 -27.64 -15.92
CA SER A 102 27.64 -28.31 -17.17
C SER A 102 26.19 -28.81 -17.19
N VAL A 103 25.63 -29.04 -18.38
CA VAL A 103 24.27 -29.59 -18.57
C VAL A 103 24.09 -30.94 -17.86
N ASP A 104 25.11 -31.79 -17.86
CA ASP A 104 25.12 -33.07 -17.14
C ASP A 104 25.00 -32.87 -15.61
N THR A 105 25.67 -31.85 -15.07
CA THR A 105 25.55 -31.50 -13.65
C THR A 105 24.15 -30.99 -13.30
N ILE A 106 23.53 -30.21 -14.20
CA ILE A 106 22.15 -29.74 -14.05
C ILE A 106 21.18 -30.92 -14.05
N LEU A 107 21.32 -31.84 -15.00
CA LEU A 107 20.53 -33.07 -15.08
C LEU A 107 20.63 -33.91 -13.80
N ARG A 108 21.84 -34.07 -13.26
CA ARG A 108 22.05 -34.78 -12.00
C ARG A 108 21.38 -34.08 -10.82
N ARG A 109 21.42 -32.75 -10.75
CA ARG A 109 20.71 -31.98 -9.71
C ARG A 109 19.18 -32.10 -9.85
N ILE A 110 18.65 -32.07 -11.06
CA ILE A 110 17.21 -32.32 -11.32
C ILE A 110 16.83 -33.72 -10.85
N GLN A 111 17.65 -34.73 -11.11
CA GLN A 111 17.37 -36.09 -10.69
C GLN A 111 17.49 -36.30 -9.18
N LEU A 112 18.41 -35.60 -8.51
CA LEU A 112 18.46 -35.55 -7.05
C LEU A 112 17.22 -34.85 -6.47
N ALA A 113 16.73 -33.78 -7.12
CA ALA A 113 15.52 -33.09 -6.69
C ALA A 113 14.25 -33.94 -6.87
N LEU A 114 14.13 -34.67 -7.98
CA LEU A 114 13.05 -35.64 -8.22
C LEU A 114 13.01 -36.78 -7.18
N ASN A 115 14.17 -37.10 -6.58
CA ASN A 115 14.29 -38.12 -5.54
C ASN A 115 14.24 -37.52 -4.12
N GLU A 116 13.87 -36.24 -3.97
CA GLU A 116 13.82 -35.52 -2.68
C GLU A 116 15.18 -35.46 -1.95
N GLN A 117 16.29 -35.64 -2.66
CA GLN A 117 17.66 -35.61 -2.11
C GLN A 117 18.33 -34.25 -2.24
N TYR A 118 17.69 -33.30 -2.95
CA TYR A 118 18.24 -31.98 -3.19
C TYR A 118 17.13 -30.94 -3.39
N GLU A 119 17.20 -29.83 -2.65
CA GLU A 119 16.34 -28.66 -2.83
C GLU A 119 17.20 -27.42 -3.11
N ALA A 120 16.81 -26.62 -4.10
CA ALA A 120 17.48 -25.36 -4.41
C ALA A 120 17.06 -24.28 -3.40
N LYS A 121 18.03 -23.68 -2.69
CA LYS A 121 17.80 -22.71 -1.59
C LYS A 121 18.05 -21.24 -1.97
N SER A 122 17.96 -20.89 -3.25
CA SER A 122 18.07 -19.48 -3.69
C SER A 122 16.68 -18.91 -3.94
N TYR A 123 16.32 -17.80 -3.30
CA TYR A 123 15.00 -17.17 -3.44
C TYR A 123 15.11 -15.78 -4.05
N THR A 124 14.06 -15.33 -4.73
CA THR A 124 13.92 -13.95 -5.21
C THR A 124 13.37 -13.04 -4.10
N GLU A 125 13.55 -11.73 -4.24
CA GLU A 125 12.93 -10.74 -3.34
C GLU A 125 11.41 -10.91 -3.29
N ASP A 126 10.76 -11.04 -4.44
CA ASP A 126 9.30 -11.27 -4.52
C ASP A 126 8.87 -12.54 -3.76
N GLU A 127 9.68 -13.60 -3.76
CA GLU A 127 9.39 -14.83 -3.00
C GLU A 127 9.52 -14.61 -1.48
N TYR A 128 10.49 -13.80 -1.03
CA TYR A 128 10.63 -13.41 0.37
C TYR A 128 9.46 -12.53 0.84
N GLU A 129 9.12 -11.50 0.06
CA GLU A 129 8.01 -10.60 0.37
C GLU A 129 6.67 -11.34 0.36
N LEU A 130 6.45 -12.24 -0.59
CA LEU A 130 5.22 -13.03 -0.69
C LEU A 130 5.08 -14.04 0.47
N GLU A 131 6.16 -14.72 0.83
CA GLU A 131 6.15 -15.63 1.99
C GLU A 131 5.90 -14.87 3.29
N TYR A 132 6.50 -13.69 3.44
CA TYR A 132 6.22 -12.81 4.57
C TYR A 132 4.76 -12.33 4.56
N LEU A 133 4.18 -12.02 3.40
CA LEU A 133 2.76 -11.67 3.27
C LEU A 133 1.85 -12.84 3.67
N PHE A 134 2.18 -14.07 3.25
CA PHE A 134 1.44 -15.28 3.66
C PHE A 134 1.49 -15.48 5.17
N LEU A 135 2.64 -15.25 5.77
CA LEU A 135 2.79 -15.33 7.22
C LEU A 135 1.97 -14.27 7.95
N THR A 136 1.94 -13.04 7.44
CA THR A 136 1.26 -11.91 8.09
C THR A 136 -0.26 -12.02 7.95
N LEU A 137 -0.78 -12.36 6.77
CA LEU A 137 -2.23 -12.40 6.52
C LEU A 137 -2.86 -13.78 6.79
N GLY A 138 -2.17 -14.87 6.43
CA GLY A 138 -2.68 -16.24 6.59
C GLY A 138 -2.10 -16.97 7.79
N GLY A 139 -1.19 -16.33 8.54
CA GLY A 139 -0.53 -16.93 9.68
C GLY A 139 0.47 -18.02 9.31
N ARG A 140 1.01 -18.64 10.35
CA ARG A 140 1.97 -19.73 10.24
C ARG A 140 1.49 -20.91 9.39
N PRO A 141 0.22 -21.36 9.45
CA PRO A 141 -0.24 -22.48 8.62
C PRO A 141 -0.16 -22.21 7.12
N LEU A 142 -0.51 -21.00 6.67
CA LEU A 142 -0.45 -20.65 5.24
C LEU A 142 1.00 -20.56 4.76
N ALA A 143 1.88 -19.92 5.53
CA ALA A 143 3.31 -19.86 5.23
C ALA A 143 3.95 -21.26 5.20
N GLU A 144 3.67 -22.11 6.19
CA GLU A 144 4.16 -23.50 6.17
C GLU A 144 3.64 -24.31 4.98
N LEU A 145 2.39 -24.07 4.56
CA LEU A 145 1.84 -24.68 3.35
C LEU A 145 2.56 -24.17 2.09
N ALA A 146 2.80 -22.87 1.98
CA ALA A 146 3.50 -22.26 0.87
C ALA A 146 4.95 -22.74 0.76
N HIS A 147 5.66 -22.82 1.88
CA HIS A 147 6.99 -23.42 1.95
C HIS A 147 7.00 -24.87 1.42
N ARG A 148 6.03 -25.71 1.85
CA ARG A 148 5.98 -27.13 1.47
C ARG A 148 5.47 -27.40 0.06
N THR A 149 4.58 -26.56 -0.47
CA THR A 149 3.90 -26.82 -1.76
C THR A 149 4.45 -25.99 -2.91
N LEU A 150 4.88 -24.76 -2.64
CA LEU A 150 5.41 -23.82 -3.63
C LEU A 150 6.95 -23.71 -3.55
N GLY A 151 7.56 -24.31 -2.52
CA GLY A 151 9.01 -24.23 -2.27
C GLY A 151 9.48 -22.85 -1.83
N MET A 152 8.59 -22.03 -1.26
CA MET A 152 8.90 -20.68 -0.75
C MET A 152 9.96 -20.71 0.36
N PRO A 153 10.57 -19.56 0.73
CA PRO A 153 11.50 -19.51 1.85
C PRO A 153 10.90 -20.07 3.15
N SER A 154 11.74 -20.49 4.09
CA SER A 154 11.24 -20.81 5.42
C SER A 154 10.77 -19.52 6.12
N ILE A 155 9.81 -19.64 7.04
CA ILE A 155 9.31 -18.51 7.84
C ILE A 155 10.43 -17.68 8.47
N ASN A 156 11.43 -18.33 9.05
CA ASN A 156 12.54 -17.64 9.69
C ASN A 156 13.39 -16.91 8.66
N THR A 157 13.68 -17.56 7.53
CA THR A 157 14.44 -16.95 6.44
C THR A 157 13.71 -15.74 5.85
N ALA A 158 12.40 -15.83 5.61
CA ALA A 158 11.60 -14.71 5.13
C ALA A 158 11.58 -13.55 6.14
N LYS A 159 11.37 -13.84 7.43
CA LYS A 159 11.40 -12.82 8.49
C LYS A 159 12.75 -12.10 8.61
N GLU A 160 13.83 -12.87 8.62
CA GLU A 160 15.19 -12.33 8.69
C GLU A 160 15.54 -11.50 7.45
N HIS A 161 15.08 -11.94 6.27
CA HIS A 161 15.36 -11.26 5.00
C HIS A 161 14.57 -9.96 4.83
N VAL A 162 13.26 -9.97 5.10
CA VAL A 162 12.42 -8.78 4.95
C VAL A 162 12.74 -7.72 6.04
N ALA A 163 13.29 -8.13 7.18
CA ALA A 163 13.80 -7.24 8.23
C ALA A 163 12.86 -6.07 8.57
N THR A 164 11.55 -6.34 8.69
CA THR A 164 10.57 -5.32 9.07
C THR A 164 10.82 -4.86 10.50
N HIS A 165 11.08 -3.58 10.68
CA HIS A 165 11.16 -2.97 12.00
C HIS A 165 9.73 -2.62 12.43
N SER A 166 9.21 -3.33 13.43
CA SER A 166 7.96 -2.94 14.07
C SER A 166 8.10 -1.57 14.71
N ILE A 167 7.02 -0.78 14.71
CA ILE A 167 7.01 0.46 15.48
C ILE A 167 7.03 0.15 16.98
N LYS A 168 7.64 1.03 17.76
CA LYS A 168 7.72 0.94 19.20
C LYS A 168 6.44 1.48 19.82
N ALA A 169 5.82 0.69 20.71
CA ALA A 169 4.76 1.18 21.56
C ALA A 169 5.34 1.99 22.73
N SER A 170 4.74 3.13 23.04
CA SER A 170 5.13 3.91 24.21
C SER A 170 4.63 3.21 25.49
N PRO A 171 5.51 2.90 26.45
CA PRO A 171 5.11 2.27 27.73
C PRO A 171 4.27 3.22 28.61
N SER A 172 4.47 4.53 28.45
CA SER A 172 3.81 5.58 29.24
C SER A 172 3.46 6.78 28.33
N THR A 173 3.64 8.01 28.83
CA THR A 173 3.46 9.23 28.02
C THR A 173 4.42 9.22 26.83
N PRO A 174 3.89 9.23 25.58
CA PRO A 174 4.72 9.17 24.39
C PRO A 174 5.69 10.34 24.26
N THR A 175 6.94 10.04 23.88
CA THR A 175 7.98 11.06 23.67
C THR A 175 8.14 11.39 22.18
N VAL A 176 8.71 12.57 21.89
CA VAL A 176 9.00 12.98 20.50
C VAL A 176 10.04 12.06 19.85
N ASP A 177 11.03 11.59 20.61
CA ASP A 177 12.09 10.72 20.10
C ASP A 177 11.55 9.35 19.69
N GLU A 178 10.65 8.76 20.49
CA GLU A 178 9.92 7.52 20.12
C GLU A 178 9.14 7.70 18.82
N MET A 179 8.43 8.83 18.67
CA MET A 179 7.65 9.13 17.46
C MET A 179 8.53 9.33 16.23
N LEU A 180 9.70 9.99 16.39
CA LEU A 180 10.66 10.19 15.31
C LEU A 180 11.26 8.88 14.83
N GLU A 181 11.64 8.00 15.75
CA GLU A 181 12.15 6.67 15.41
C GLU A 181 11.10 5.85 14.66
N ASN A 182 9.84 5.87 15.12
CA ASN A 182 8.76 5.17 14.44
C ASN A 182 8.45 5.75 13.05
N LEU A 183 8.54 7.08 12.87
CA LEU A 183 8.38 7.72 11.57
C LEU A 183 9.51 7.29 10.61
N ASP A 184 10.74 7.22 11.08
CA ASP A 184 11.89 6.75 10.30
C ASP A 184 11.73 5.27 9.91
N CYS A 185 11.18 4.43 10.78
CA CYS A 185 10.85 3.03 10.45
C CYS A 185 9.73 2.92 9.40
N GLY A 186 8.69 3.77 9.49
CA GLY A 186 7.50 3.63 8.66
C GLY A 186 7.62 4.14 7.22
N PHE A 187 8.66 4.91 6.93
CA PHE A 187 8.97 5.47 5.62
C PHE A 187 10.42 5.11 5.24
N THR A 188 10.66 3.82 4.99
CA THR A 188 11.99 3.31 4.60
C THR A 188 12.55 3.91 3.31
N GLU A 189 13.89 3.90 3.21
CA GLU A 189 14.68 4.36 2.07
C GLU A 189 14.21 3.71 0.76
N GLY A 190 13.81 4.54 -0.20
CA GLY A 190 13.20 4.09 -1.46
C GLY A 190 12.21 5.11 -2.03
N LEU A 191 11.79 6.09 -1.23
CA LEU A 191 11.03 7.26 -1.68
C LEU A 191 11.94 8.35 -2.27
N HIS A 192 12.99 7.97 -3.00
CA HIS A 192 13.78 8.95 -3.75
C HIS A 192 12.96 9.41 -4.97
N ARG A 193 12.36 10.59 -4.88
CA ARG A 193 11.88 11.29 -6.09
C ARG A 193 13.08 11.96 -6.75
N GLU A 194 13.35 11.61 -8.01
CA GLU A 194 14.44 12.16 -8.85
C GLU A 194 14.34 13.67 -9.17
N LYS A 195 13.52 14.45 -8.45
CA LYS A 195 13.39 15.88 -8.71
C LYS A 195 14.33 16.68 -7.84
N THR A 196 15.11 17.56 -8.47
CA THR A 196 16.03 18.51 -7.83
C THR A 196 15.36 19.43 -6.80
N ARG A 197 14.03 19.59 -6.85
CA ARG A 197 13.14 19.99 -5.74
C ARG A 197 11.75 19.34 -5.93
N PRO A 198 11.32 18.38 -5.10
CA PRO A 198 9.96 17.84 -5.20
C PRO A 198 8.92 18.92 -4.82
N PRO A 199 7.74 18.95 -5.47
CA PRO A 199 6.64 19.82 -5.05
C PRO A 199 6.24 19.49 -3.61
N ILE A 200 5.72 20.47 -2.86
CA ILE A 200 5.29 20.25 -1.48
C ILE A 200 4.14 19.24 -1.48
N ILE A 201 4.24 18.23 -0.61
CA ILE A 201 3.20 17.22 -0.41
C ILE A 201 2.51 17.51 0.92
N GLY A 202 1.20 17.68 0.90
CA GLY A 202 0.43 17.82 2.13
C GLY A 202 0.28 16.49 2.86
N ALA A 203 0.17 16.54 4.19
CA ALA A 203 -0.10 15.38 5.02
C ALA A 203 -1.19 15.65 6.07
N GLN A 204 -1.81 14.57 6.54
CA GLN A 204 -2.77 14.57 7.64
C GLN A 204 -2.30 13.64 8.75
N ILE A 205 -2.41 14.11 9.99
CA ILE A 205 -2.23 13.28 11.18
C ILE A 205 -3.60 12.75 11.57
N MET A 206 -3.76 11.43 11.58
CA MET A 206 -4.98 10.71 11.94
C MET A 206 -4.82 10.09 13.30
N ILE A 207 -5.85 10.16 14.15
CA ILE A 207 -5.84 9.50 15.45
C ILE A 207 -7.18 8.85 15.74
N ASP A 208 -7.12 7.64 16.27
CA ASP A 208 -8.27 6.90 16.76
C ASP A 208 -7.83 5.86 17.81
N GLU A 209 -8.79 5.29 18.53
CA GLU A 209 -8.58 4.24 19.51
C GLU A 209 -9.11 2.90 19.03
N ILE A 210 -8.33 1.84 19.26
CA ILE A 210 -8.78 0.46 19.10
C ILE A 210 -8.89 -0.21 20.47
N LYS A 211 -9.93 -1.03 20.65
CA LYS A 211 -10.04 -1.92 21.82
C LYS A 211 -8.87 -2.90 21.86
N VAL A 212 -8.22 -2.98 23.02
CA VAL A 212 -7.13 -3.93 23.28
C VAL A 212 -7.47 -4.82 24.46
N GLN A 213 -6.83 -5.99 24.54
CA GLN A 213 -6.91 -6.84 25.72
C GLN A 213 -6.11 -6.21 26.87
N PRO A 214 -6.73 -5.92 28.02
CA PRO A 214 -6.01 -5.39 29.18
C PRO A 214 -5.03 -6.43 29.71
N SER A 215 -3.74 -6.21 29.51
CA SER A 215 -2.68 -7.10 29.97
C SER A 215 -1.34 -6.38 30.00
N LEU A 216 -0.45 -6.79 30.91
CA LEU A 216 0.95 -6.36 30.90
C LEU A 216 1.75 -7.25 29.96
N ARG A 217 2.63 -6.66 29.16
CA ARG A 217 3.51 -7.38 28.24
C ARG A 217 4.93 -6.87 28.37
N TYR A 218 5.90 -7.77 28.35
CA TYR A 218 7.31 -7.41 28.26
C TYR A 218 7.69 -7.27 26.79
N ASP A 219 8.22 -6.11 26.42
CA ASP A 219 8.84 -5.87 25.12
C ASP A 219 10.35 -6.11 25.23
N PRO A 220 10.88 -7.19 24.64
CA PRO A 220 12.31 -7.47 24.67
C PRO A 220 13.15 -6.52 23.81
N ALA A 221 12.55 -5.81 22.85
CA ALA A 221 13.28 -4.89 21.97
C ALA A 221 13.68 -3.59 22.69
N THR A 222 12.84 -3.14 23.62
CA THR A 222 13.05 -1.92 24.42
C THR A 222 13.35 -2.21 25.88
N GLU A 223 13.28 -3.48 26.30
CA GLU A 223 13.38 -3.91 27.70
C GLU A 223 12.36 -3.21 28.62
N THR A 224 11.13 -3.00 28.14
CA THR A 224 10.07 -2.29 28.88
C THR A 224 8.82 -3.12 29.10
N ILE A 225 8.06 -2.75 30.14
CA ILE A 225 6.72 -3.27 30.41
C ILE A 225 5.70 -2.34 29.73
N LEU A 226 4.89 -2.93 28.85
CA LEU A 226 3.79 -2.30 28.15
C LEU A 226 2.44 -2.71 28.76
N GLY A 227 1.39 -1.97 28.42
CA GLY A 227 0.00 -2.33 28.77
C GLY A 227 -0.63 -1.53 29.91
N THR A 228 0.11 -0.57 30.49
CA THR A 228 -0.46 0.42 31.42
C THR A 228 -1.06 1.61 30.68
N CYS A 229 -1.99 2.32 31.31
CA CYS A 229 -2.54 3.56 30.75
C CYS A 229 -1.60 4.76 30.94
N ARG A 230 -1.30 5.47 29.85
CA ARG A 230 -0.32 6.58 29.83
C ARG A 230 -0.57 7.70 30.85
N SER A 231 -1.83 8.01 31.15
CA SER A 231 -2.18 9.16 32.00
C SER A 231 -1.87 8.92 33.48
N HIS A 232 -2.00 7.68 33.95
CA HIS A 232 -1.80 7.34 35.36
C HIS A 232 -0.42 6.76 35.61
N SER A 233 0.23 6.17 34.59
CA SER A 233 1.53 5.53 34.73
C SER A 233 2.74 6.48 34.64
N LYS A 234 2.56 7.81 34.69
CA LYS A 234 3.66 8.78 34.52
C LYS A 234 4.77 8.66 35.57
N HIS A 235 4.42 8.18 36.76
CA HIS A 235 5.34 8.03 37.89
C HIS A 235 6.00 6.64 37.94
N CYS A 236 5.52 5.68 37.14
CA CYS A 236 6.04 4.33 37.12
C CYS A 236 7.34 4.26 36.32
N VAL A 237 8.22 3.33 36.71
CA VAL A 237 9.40 2.96 35.94
C VAL A 237 9.07 1.70 35.15
N HIS A 238 8.85 1.87 33.85
CA HIS A 238 8.48 0.76 32.95
C HIS A 238 9.67 -0.05 32.45
N GLU A 239 10.89 0.46 32.61
CA GLU A 239 12.09 -0.28 32.25
C GLU A 239 12.23 -1.52 33.15
N PHE A 240 12.36 -2.68 32.53
CA PHE A 240 12.42 -3.96 33.22
C PHE A 240 13.86 -4.44 33.31
N ARG A 241 14.50 -4.15 34.44
CA ARG A 241 15.86 -4.65 34.75
C ARG A 241 15.84 -5.78 35.77
N THR A 242 14.85 -5.76 36.66
CA THR A 242 14.68 -6.70 37.77
C THR A 242 13.19 -6.89 38.07
N LEU A 243 12.85 -7.94 38.82
CA LEU A 243 11.47 -8.21 39.24
C LEU A 243 10.88 -7.09 40.11
N MET A 244 11.70 -6.30 40.81
CA MET A 244 11.22 -5.22 41.68
C MET A 244 10.40 -4.17 40.91
N GLN A 245 10.74 -3.88 39.65
CA GLN A 245 9.99 -2.93 38.83
C GLN A 245 8.62 -3.48 38.43
N ALA A 246 8.56 -4.77 38.08
CA ALA A 246 7.30 -5.44 37.79
C ALA A 246 6.40 -5.54 39.04
N GLU A 247 6.98 -5.88 40.19
CA GLU A 247 6.26 -5.92 41.48
C GLU A 247 5.73 -4.53 41.88
N ALA A 248 6.48 -3.46 41.61
CA ALA A 248 6.02 -2.09 41.86
C ALA A 248 4.80 -1.74 40.99
N ILE A 249 4.85 -2.04 39.68
CA ILE A 249 3.71 -1.84 38.77
C ILE A 249 2.51 -2.70 39.20
N GLN A 250 2.74 -3.95 39.62
CA GLN A 250 1.68 -4.81 40.12
C GLN A 250 1.02 -4.22 41.37
N LYS A 251 1.83 -3.74 42.33
CA LYS A 251 1.32 -3.11 43.54
C LYS A 251 0.51 -1.85 43.22
N ASP A 252 1.00 -1.00 42.32
CA ASP A 252 0.28 0.20 41.87
C ASP A 252 -1.07 -0.15 41.20
N LEU A 253 -1.13 -1.29 40.48
CA LEU A 253 -2.38 -1.81 39.92
C LEU A 253 -3.35 -2.31 41.01
N GLU A 254 -2.84 -3.01 42.02
CA GLU A 254 -3.62 -3.52 43.16
C GLU A 254 -4.16 -2.39 44.03
N ASP A 255 -3.36 -1.35 44.25
CA ASP A 255 -3.72 -0.13 44.98
C ASP A 255 -4.65 0.80 44.17
N GLY A 256 -4.82 0.54 42.87
CA GLY A 256 -5.64 1.34 41.96
C GLY A 256 -5.07 2.71 41.62
N THR A 257 -3.76 2.92 41.83
CA THR A 257 -3.05 4.16 41.46
C THR A 257 -2.82 4.24 39.95
N ILE A 258 -2.67 3.08 39.30
CA ILE A 258 -2.61 2.96 37.85
C ILE A 258 -3.66 1.97 37.32
N HIS A 259 -3.94 2.06 36.02
CA HIS A 259 -4.88 1.15 35.35
C HIS A 259 -4.22 0.45 34.16
N LEU A 260 -4.69 -0.75 33.86
CA LEU A 260 -4.39 -1.39 32.58
C LEU A 260 -5.03 -0.61 31.42
N ALA A 261 -4.35 -0.60 30.29
CA ALA A 261 -4.88 -0.07 29.05
C ALA A 261 -6.07 -0.93 28.60
N THR A 262 -7.20 -0.28 28.30
CA THR A 262 -8.39 -0.94 27.73
C THR A 262 -8.58 -0.60 26.26
N GLU A 263 -7.86 0.42 25.79
CA GLU A 263 -7.74 0.83 24.39
C GLU A 263 -6.29 1.20 24.09
N GLY A 264 -5.88 1.05 22.83
CA GLY A 264 -4.65 1.61 22.30
C GLY A 264 -4.99 2.80 21.42
N SER A 265 -4.47 3.98 21.76
CA SER A 265 -4.48 5.12 20.83
C SER A 265 -3.41 4.87 19.77
N VAL A 266 -3.80 4.98 18.50
CA VAL A 266 -2.88 4.91 17.37
C VAL A 266 -2.92 6.24 16.64
N VAL A 267 -1.75 6.82 16.40
CA VAL A 267 -1.60 8.00 15.55
C VAL A 267 -0.86 7.61 14.28
N CYS A 268 -1.46 7.96 13.15
CA CYS A 268 -0.91 7.71 11.82
C CYS A 268 -0.65 9.01 11.07
N LEU A 269 0.31 8.96 10.16
CA LEU A 269 0.54 9.97 9.15
C LEU A 269 0.07 9.44 7.79
N GLY A 270 -0.74 10.21 7.07
CA GLY A 270 -1.14 9.91 5.69
C GLY A 270 -0.77 11.06 4.77
N LEU A 271 -0.15 10.77 3.62
CA LEU A 271 0.20 11.79 2.64
C LEU A 271 -0.91 11.97 1.61
N PHE A 272 -1.17 13.21 1.21
CA PHE A 272 -2.10 13.52 0.11
C PHE A 272 -1.40 13.30 -1.24
N ASP A 273 -1.27 12.04 -1.63
CA ASP A 273 -0.69 11.62 -2.91
C ASP A 273 -1.61 10.59 -3.59
N LYS A 274 -1.40 10.35 -4.89
CA LYS A 274 -2.14 9.34 -5.66
C LYS A 274 -1.67 7.92 -5.41
N SER A 275 -0.42 7.78 -4.95
CA SER A 275 0.21 6.48 -4.76
C SER A 275 -0.32 5.83 -3.48
N PRO A 276 -0.89 4.61 -3.56
CA PRO A 276 -1.31 3.87 -2.37
C PRO A 276 -0.19 3.67 -1.35
N ARG A 277 1.06 3.59 -1.82
CA ARG A 277 2.23 3.47 -0.93
C ARG A 277 2.42 4.69 -0.01
N LEU A 278 1.95 5.86 -0.45
CA LEU A 278 2.14 7.15 0.23
C LEU A 278 0.89 7.60 1.00
N TYR A 279 -0.31 7.38 0.45
CA TYR A 279 -1.54 7.84 1.11
C TYR A 279 -2.06 6.89 2.19
N ASN A 280 -1.57 5.66 2.27
CA ASN A 280 -1.93 4.74 3.34
C ASN A 280 -1.50 5.30 4.71
N ALA A 281 -2.31 5.01 5.74
CA ALA A 281 -2.02 5.44 7.09
C ALA A 281 -0.75 4.75 7.62
N ARG A 282 0.27 5.54 7.95
CA ARG A 282 1.53 5.06 8.52
C ARG A 282 1.55 5.33 10.03
N PRO A 283 1.37 4.31 10.87
CA PRO A 283 1.36 4.49 12.31
C PRO A 283 2.74 4.91 12.80
N PHE A 284 2.78 5.88 13.70
CA PHE A 284 4.01 6.32 14.34
C PHE A 284 3.90 6.51 15.85
N LEU A 285 2.70 6.31 16.40
CA LEU A 285 2.46 6.28 17.84
C LEU A 285 1.48 5.16 18.14
N VAL A 286 1.84 4.30 19.10
CA VAL A 286 0.93 3.35 19.75
C VAL A 286 1.09 3.52 21.25
N SER A 287 0.00 3.81 21.96
CA SER A 287 0.05 4.02 23.41
C SER A 287 -1.25 3.61 24.10
N GLY A 288 -1.13 2.94 25.23
CA GLY A 288 -2.26 2.45 26.03
C GLY A 288 -3.03 3.58 26.74
N THR A 289 -4.36 3.49 26.75
CA THR A 289 -5.26 4.43 27.45
C THR A 289 -6.39 3.71 28.20
N CYS A 290 -6.91 4.39 29.21
CA CYS A 290 -8.03 3.94 30.06
C CYS A 290 -9.28 4.83 29.92
N LYS A 291 -9.38 5.66 28.85
CA LYS A 291 -10.48 6.63 28.60
C LYS A 291 -10.67 7.76 29.61
N THR A 292 -9.97 7.76 30.73
CA THR A 292 -10.06 8.80 31.74
C THR A 292 -8.99 9.89 31.58
N GLU A 293 -8.32 9.90 30.42
CA GLU A 293 -7.26 10.87 30.10
C GLU A 293 -7.73 12.33 30.20
N ASP A 294 -6.85 13.16 30.76
CA ASP A 294 -7.03 14.60 30.87
C ASP A 294 -6.90 15.33 29.52
N LEU A 295 -7.66 16.41 29.36
CA LEU A 295 -7.71 17.17 28.12
C LEU A 295 -6.37 17.87 27.80
N LEU A 296 -5.63 18.32 28.80
CA LEU A 296 -4.34 19.00 28.60
C LEU A 296 -3.24 17.99 28.25
N ASP A 297 -3.30 16.79 28.82
CA ASP A 297 -2.41 15.68 28.46
C ASP A 297 -2.59 15.30 26.99
N GLN A 298 -3.84 15.12 26.54
CA GLN A 298 -4.15 14.81 25.15
C GLN A 298 -3.70 15.94 24.21
N LYS A 299 -3.86 17.21 24.62
CA LYS A 299 -3.33 18.36 23.87
C LYS A 299 -1.81 18.30 23.73
N THR A 300 -1.11 18.05 24.82
CA THR A 300 0.36 17.96 24.83
C THR A 300 0.85 16.82 23.95
N MET A 301 0.20 15.66 24.01
CA MET A 301 0.49 14.51 23.14
C MET A 301 0.32 14.90 21.66
N MET A 302 -0.75 15.59 21.29
CA MET A 302 -0.97 16.02 19.91
C MET A 302 0.03 17.10 19.46
N GLU A 303 0.44 18.01 20.34
CA GLU A 303 1.52 18.97 20.07
C GLU A 303 2.85 18.24 19.79
N ASN A 304 3.18 17.22 20.58
CA ASN A 304 4.36 16.37 20.35
C ASN A 304 4.26 15.60 19.03
N CYS A 305 3.08 15.09 18.67
CA CYS A 305 2.87 14.42 17.38
C CYS A 305 3.12 15.36 16.20
N ILE A 306 2.63 16.60 16.28
CA ILE A 306 2.85 17.63 15.25
C ILE A 306 4.33 17.98 15.16
N ASP A 307 5.01 18.16 16.30
CA ASP A 307 6.43 18.47 16.36
C ASP A 307 7.30 17.34 15.79
N ALA A 308 7.03 16.08 16.17
CA ALA A 308 7.71 14.91 15.63
C ALA A 308 7.52 14.80 14.11
N ALA A 309 6.29 14.92 13.61
CA ALA A 309 6.01 14.85 12.19
C ALA A 309 6.75 15.96 11.41
N GLN A 310 6.78 17.20 11.95
CA GLN A 310 7.50 18.31 11.35
C GLN A 310 9.03 18.15 11.35
N LYS A 311 9.59 17.48 12.37
CA LYS A 311 11.04 17.24 12.52
C LYS A 311 11.54 15.99 11.79
N SER A 312 10.64 15.09 11.39
CA SER A 312 11.00 13.83 10.75
C SER A 312 11.77 14.02 9.44
N LYS A 313 12.64 13.06 9.11
CA LYS A 313 13.38 13.05 7.83
C LYS A 313 12.44 13.05 6.63
N LEU A 314 11.25 12.48 6.77
CA LEU A 314 10.20 12.53 5.75
C LEU A 314 9.90 13.97 5.30
N THR A 315 9.79 14.89 6.26
CA THR A 315 9.50 16.31 5.99
C THR A 315 10.64 16.97 5.23
N SER A 316 11.90 16.66 5.54
CA SER A 316 13.06 17.20 4.80
C SER A 316 13.23 16.56 3.42
N ASP A 317 13.04 15.25 3.31
CA ASP A 317 13.43 14.47 2.13
C ASP A 317 12.34 14.47 1.06
N LEU A 318 11.07 14.44 1.47
CA LEU A 318 9.91 14.45 0.58
C LEU A 318 9.22 15.81 0.49
N ASN A 319 9.74 16.84 1.17
CA ASN A 319 9.16 18.19 1.21
C ASN A 319 7.69 18.15 1.66
N VAL A 320 7.44 17.52 2.81
CA VAL A 320 6.08 17.28 3.33
C VAL A 320 5.65 18.40 4.29
N GLU A 321 4.39 18.82 4.22
CA GLU A 321 3.79 19.76 5.16
C GLU A 321 2.56 19.19 5.84
N ILE A 322 2.48 19.32 7.17
CA ILE A 322 1.31 18.89 7.94
C ILE A 322 0.18 19.90 7.78
N TRP A 323 -0.91 19.49 7.14
CA TRP A 323 -2.02 20.37 6.79
C TRP A 323 -3.26 20.17 7.63
N SER A 324 -3.51 18.95 8.13
CA SER A 324 -4.74 18.63 8.86
C SER A 324 -4.52 17.66 10.00
N LEU A 325 -5.37 17.73 11.02
CA LEU A 325 -5.55 16.71 12.05
C LEU A 325 -6.92 16.05 11.88
N ALA A 326 -7.02 14.73 11.80
CA ALA A 326 -8.27 13.99 11.65
C ALA A 326 -8.60 13.14 12.87
N THR A 327 -9.89 13.07 13.19
CA THR A 327 -10.43 12.30 14.31
C THR A 327 -11.78 11.67 13.95
N ASP A 328 -12.10 10.58 14.64
CA ASP A 328 -13.44 10.00 14.71
C ASP A 328 -14.53 10.97 15.20
N GLY A 329 -14.15 12.03 15.92
CA GLY A 329 -15.06 12.99 16.54
C GLY A 329 -15.49 12.57 17.95
N ASP A 330 -14.56 12.12 18.79
CA ASP A 330 -14.78 12.09 20.24
C ASP A 330 -14.94 13.52 20.82
N ALA A 331 -15.72 13.66 21.89
CA ALA A 331 -16.02 14.96 22.50
C ALA A 331 -14.78 15.66 23.10
N ARG A 332 -13.86 14.93 23.72
CA ARG A 332 -12.61 15.51 24.26
C ARG A 332 -11.68 15.88 23.13
N ARG A 333 -11.54 14.99 22.14
CA ARG A 333 -10.66 15.23 20.99
C ARG A 333 -11.11 16.41 20.12
N ARG A 334 -12.43 16.62 19.93
CA ARG A 334 -12.95 17.85 19.31
C ARG A 334 -12.44 19.11 19.98
N ARG A 335 -12.43 19.14 21.32
CA ARG A 335 -11.97 20.31 22.09
C ARG A 335 -10.47 20.51 21.94
N VAL A 336 -9.68 19.44 22.04
CA VAL A 336 -8.23 19.49 21.82
C VAL A 336 -7.92 20.03 20.42
N PHE A 337 -8.59 19.52 19.39
CA PHE A 337 -8.38 19.96 18.02
C PHE A 337 -8.79 21.42 17.83
N ALA A 338 -9.93 21.87 18.39
CA ALA A 338 -10.30 23.28 18.38
C ALA A 338 -9.22 24.17 19.02
N MET A 339 -8.63 23.75 20.15
CA MET A 339 -7.53 24.48 20.81
C MET A 339 -6.27 24.56 19.96
N LEU A 340 -6.04 23.61 19.04
CA LEU A 340 -4.87 23.58 18.15
C LEU A 340 -5.13 24.30 16.83
N THR A 341 -6.35 24.19 16.28
CA THR A 341 -6.69 24.56 14.90
C THR A 341 -7.63 25.76 14.79
N MET A 342 -8.00 26.41 15.89
CA MET A 342 -8.82 27.64 15.88
C MET A 342 -8.15 28.77 16.66
N THR A 343 -6.84 28.96 16.47
CA THR A 343 -6.03 29.90 17.26
C THR A 343 -5.74 31.21 16.53
N ARG A 344 -5.83 31.23 15.21
CA ARG A 344 -5.63 32.43 14.37
C ARG A 344 -6.61 32.43 13.21
N THR A 345 -6.70 33.52 12.47
CA THR A 345 -7.43 33.59 11.19
C THR A 345 -6.42 33.58 10.05
N VAL A 346 -6.76 32.96 8.91
CA VAL A 346 -5.94 33.03 7.70
C VAL A 346 -5.72 34.48 7.29
N ASP A 347 -4.47 34.82 6.95
CA ASP A 347 -4.16 36.09 6.32
C ASP A 347 -4.64 36.08 4.86
N MET A 348 -5.62 36.93 4.54
CA MET A 348 -6.19 37.03 3.21
C MET A 348 -5.21 37.55 2.15
N ALA A 349 -4.12 38.21 2.57
CA ALA A 349 -3.05 38.62 1.65
C ALA A 349 -2.08 37.49 1.29
N SER A 350 -2.04 36.43 2.11
CA SER A 350 -1.19 35.26 1.88
C SER A 350 -1.61 34.47 0.63
N PRO A 351 -0.72 33.62 0.05
CA PRO A 351 -1.08 32.76 -1.08
C PRO A 351 -2.31 31.88 -0.79
N LEU A 352 -2.41 31.32 0.42
CA LEU A 352 -3.56 30.52 0.84
C LEU A 352 -4.83 31.35 0.93
N GLY A 353 -4.75 32.56 1.53
CA GLY A 353 -5.89 33.46 1.64
C GLY A 353 -6.44 33.88 0.27
N LYS A 354 -5.55 34.13 -0.69
CA LYS A 354 -5.93 34.41 -2.09
C LYS A 354 -6.58 33.21 -2.78
N ALA A 355 -6.07 32.00 -2.55
CA ALA A 355 -6.61 30.77 -3.13
C ALA A 355 -8.00 30.42 -2.55
N LEU A 356 -8.20 30.61 -1.23
CA LEU A 356 -9.52 30.46 -0.59
C LEU A 356 -10.50 31.53 -1.06
N GLY A 357 -10.02 32.75 -1.32
CA GLY A 357 -10.84 33.88 -1.71
C GLY A 357 -11.79 34.34 -0.59
N HIS A 358 -12.66 35.31 -0.91
CA HIS A 358 -13.62 35.86 0.04
C HIS A 358 -15.00 35.19 -0.10
N MET A 359 -15.19 34.09 0.62
CA MET A 359 -16.45 33.38 0.78
C MET A 359 -17.20 33.86 2.04
N PRO A 360 -18.43 34.42 1.91
CA PRO A 360 -19.27 34.77 3.05
C PRO A 360 -19.56 33.56 3.95
N LEU A 361 -19.64 33.79 5.27
CA LEU A 361 -19.94 32.76 6.29
C LEU A 361 -18.93 31.61 6.40
N PHE A 362 -17.85 31.62 5.61
CA PHE A 362 -16.80 30.63 5.70
C PHE A 362 -15.91 30.88 6.93
N ASP A 363 -15.56 29.81 7.63
CA ASP A 363 -14.69 29.88 8.80
C ASP A 363 -13.22 29.85 8.39
N TYR A 364 -12.55 31.00 8.46
CA TYR A 364 -11.12 31.16 8.17
C TYR A 364 -10.21 30.90 9.37
N HIS A 365 -10.74 30.47 10.52
CA HIS A 365 -9.87 30.16 11.66
C HIS A 365 -8.99 28.95 11.36
N CYS A 366 -7.74 28.97 11.78
CA CYS A 366 -6.80 27.87 11.61
C CYS A 366 -5.81 27.83 12.78
N GLY A 367 -4.97 26.81 12.78
CA GLY A 367 -3.87 26.65 13.72
C GLY A 367 -2.58 27.30 13.24
N LYS A 368 -1.48 26.96 13.93
CA LYS A 368 -0.12 27.25 13.45
C LYS A 368 0.10 26.62 12.07
N ASN A 369 0.79 27.33 11.19
CA ASN A 369 1.05 26.92 9.81
C ASN A 369 -0.24 26.59 9.02
N ASN A 370 -1.33 27.31 9.31
CA ASN A 370 -2.65 27.11 8.71
C ASN A 370 -3.25 25.70 8.94
N LEU A 371 -2.84 25.00 10.00
CA LEU A 371 -3.34 23.66 10.35
C LEU A 371 -4.87 23.68 10.55
N THR A 372 -5.58 22.72 9.95
CA THR A 372 -7.02 22.54 10.12
C THR A 372 -7.35 21.27 10.89
N SER A 373 -8.56 21.19 11.45
CA SER A 373 -9.11 19.95 12.00
C SER A 373 -10.17 19.39 11.07
N ASP A 374 -10.20 18.08 11.00
CA ASP A 374 -11.08 17.31 10.15
C ASP A 374 -11.75 16.21 10.97
N CYS A 375 -12.91 15.78 10.52
CA CYS A 375 -13.64 14.68 11.12
C CYS A 375 -13.99 13.69 10.02
N ASP A 376 -13.90 12.39 10.29
CA ASP A 376 -14.26 11.42 9.26
C ASP A 376 -15.71 11.62 8.79
N VAL A 377 -15.88 11.77 7.49
CA VAL A 377 -17.20 12.04 6.91
C VAL A 377 -18.18 10.88 7.14
N LYS A 378 -17.71 9.63 7.21
CA LYS A 378 -18.57 8.48 7.50
C LYS A 378 -19.11 8.58 8.93
N HIS A 379 -18.33 9.04 9.89
CA HIS A 379 -18.82 9.32 11.25
C HIS A 379 -19.86 10.45 11.25
N VAL A 380 -19.66 11.51 10.47
CA VAL A 380 -20.66 12.58 10.28
C VAL A 380 -21.96 12.02 9.70
N MET A 381 -21.90 11.23 8.63
CA MET A 381 -23.07 10.62 8.02
C MET A 381 -23.81 9.65 8.97
N LYS A 382 -23.06 8.85 9.74
CA LYS A 382 -23.65 8.00 10.80
C LYS A 382 -24.37 8.83 11.86
N ARG A 383 -23.83 9.97 12.25
CA ARG A 383 -24.49 10.89 13.20
C ARG A 383 -25.76 11.50 12.62
N TYR A 384 -25.81 11.85 11.33
CA TYR A 384 -27.05 12.27 10.67
C TYR A 384 -28.11 11.18 10.67
N ARG A 385 -27.73 9.94 10.32
CA ARG A 385 -28.61 8.77 10.42
C ARG A 385 -29.15 8.60 11.84
N ASN A 386 -28.26 8.63 12.84
CA ASN A 386 -28.64 8.47 14.24
C ASN A 386 -29.54 9.62 14.75
N ALA A 387 -29.36 10.83 14.23
CA ALA A 387 -30.18 12.00 14.58
C ALA A 387 -31.63 11.85 14.09
N ILE A 388 -31.85 11.28 12.90
CA ILE A 388 -33.20 11.13 12.34
C ILE A 388 -33.95 9.92 12.91
N ILE A 389 -33.26 8.82 13.23
CA ILE A 389 -33.91 7.60 13.77
C ILE A 389 -34.11 7.63 15.29
N ARG A 390 -33.54 8.60 16.02
CA ARG A 390 -33.73 8.69 17.48
C ARG A 390 -35.20 8.92 17.80
N ARG A 391 -35.63 8.49 18.99
CA ARG A 391 -37.02 8.69 19.46
C ARG A 391 -37.48 10.14 19.40
N ALA A 392 -36.57 11.08 19.67
CA ALA A 392 -36.82 12.52 19.62
C ALA A 392 -36.89 13.10 18.20
N GLY A 393 -36.66 12.31 17.14
CA GLY A 393 -36.71 12.76 15.75
C GLY A 393 -35.87 14.00 15.45
N VAL A 394 -36.28 14.72 14.40
CA VAL A 394 -35.76 16.05 14.06
C VAL A 394 -36.92 17.02 13.87
N THR A 395 -36.66 18.31 14.14
CA THR A 395 -37.56 19.40 13.78
C THR A 395 -36.86 20.30 12.79
N ILE A 396 -37.58 20.66 11.71
CA ILE A 396 -37.09 21.53 10.64
C ILE A 396 -38.24 22.48 10.30
N ASP A 397 -37.99 23.79 10.42
CA ASP A 397 -38.96 24.85 10.12
C ASP A 397 -40.31 24.63 10.83
N GLY A 398 -40.24 24.37 12.14
CA GLY A 398 -41.39 24.10 13.02
C GLY A 398 -42.06 22.74 12.83
N VAL A 399 -41.74 21.97 11.78
CA VAL A 399 -42.33 20.65 11.52
C VAL A 399 -41.49 19.57 12.17
N HIS A 400 -42.12 18.77 13.02
CA HIS A 400 -41.50 17.65 13.69
C HIS A 400 -41.64 16.35 12.89
N ILE A 401 -40.53 15.66 12.64
CA ILE A 401 -40.49 14.35 11.97
C ILE A 401 -40.03 13.29 12.98
N PRO A 402 -40.96 12.57 13.62
CA PRO A 402 -40.62 11.40 14.41
C PRO A 402 -40.31 10.19 13.51
N PRO A 403 -39.66 9.14 14.05
CA PRO A 403 -39.34 7.93 13.28
C PRO A 403 -40.56 7.24 12.63
N LYS A 404 -41.75 7.37 13.24
CA LYS A 404 -43.00 6.86 12.67
C LYS A 404 -43.36 7.56 11.36
N ASP A 405 -43.31 8.88 11.33
CA ASP A 405 -43.61 9.65 10.13
C ASP A 405 -42.57 9.40 9.04
N LEU A 406 -41.30 9.25 9.41
CA LEU A 406 -40.26 8.85 8.47
C LEU A 406 -40.54 7.47 7.85
N ARG A 407 -40.99 6.51 8.65
CA ARG A 407 -41.42 5.20 8.16
C ARG A 407 -42.52 5.34 7.12
N ASP A 408 -43.57 6.09 7.44
CA ASP A 408 -44.72 6.24 6.56
C ASP A 408 -44.31 6.90 5.24
N LEU A 409 -43.43 7.91 5.29
CA LEU A 409 -42.87 8.55 4.10
C LEU A 409 -42.02 7.59 3.25
N LEU A 410 -41.16 6.78 3.86
CA LEU A 410 -40.32 5.82 3.13
C LEU A 410 -41.16 4.73 2.42
N LEU A 411 -42.29 4.33 3.01
CA LEU A 411 -43.20 3.34 2.42
C LEU A 411 -43.99 3.84 1.21
N THR A 412 -43.93 5.15 0.92
CA THR A 412 -44.54 5.70 -0.30
C THR A 412 -43.72 5.44 -1.56
N ASP A 413 -42.45 5.09 -1.40
CA ASP A 413 -41.62 4.64 -2.51
C ASP A 413 -41.95 3.17 -2.84
N PRO A 414 -42.47 2.86 -4.04
CA PRO A 414 -42.87 1.49 -4.40
C PRO A 414 -41.70 0.50 -4.40
N ASP A 415 -40.46 0.98 -4.53
CA ASP A 415 -39.27 0.14 -4.53
C ASP A 415 -38.82 -0.25 -3.11
N ILE A 416 -39.36 0.38 -2.07
CA ILE A 416 -38.95 0.17 -0.67
C ILE A 416 -40.00 -0.67 0.08
N LYS A 417 -39.67 -1.96 0.27
CA LYS A 417 -40.51 -2.90 1.03
C LYS A 417 -40.49 -2.64 2.54
N GLU A 418 -41.54 -3.10 3.23
CA GLU A 418 -41.71 -2.93 4.68
C GLU A 418 -40.53 -3.44 5.53
N ASN A 419 -40.04 -4.64 5.21
CA ASN A 419 -38.87 -5.23 5.88
C ASN A 419 -37.62 -4.37 5.69
N THR A 420 -37.45 -3.76 4.51
CA THR A 420 -36.33 -2.86 4.22
C THR A 420 -36.42 -1.63 5.11
N VAL A 421 -37.59 -0.99 5.23
CA VAL A 421 -37.76 0.18 6.11
C VAL A 421 -37.46 -0.16 7.57
N ASN A 422 -37.93 -1.32 8.05
CA ASN A 422 -37.65 -1.78 9.41
C ASN A 422 -36.14 -1.91 9.67
N ASN A 423 -35.40 -2.45 8.69
CA ASN A 423 -33.94 -2.55 8.79
C ASN A 423 -33.27 -1.17 8.73
N LEU A 424 -33.69 -0.28 7.82
CA LEU A 424 -33.11 1.06 7.68
C LEU A 424 -33.26 1.90 8.95
N LEU A 425 -34.43 1.82 9.60
CA LEU A 425 -34.76 2.54 10.82
C LEU A 425 -34.34 1.80 12.10
N SER A 426 -33.69 0.64 11.98
CA SER A 426 -33.20 -0.09 13.15
C SER A 426 -32.11 0.69 13.87
N ALA A 427 -32.31 0.92 15.17
CA ALA A 427 -31.34 1.58 16.04
C ALA A 427 -30.39 0.59 16.74
N THR A 428 -30.42 -0.71 16.39
CA THR A 428 -29.61 -1.75 17.04
C THR A 428 -28.13 -1.55 16.83
N ASP A 429 -27.71 -1.28 15.59
CA ASP A 429 -26.34 -0.95 15.24
C ASP A 429 -26.26 0.48 14.72
N LYS A 430 -25.63 1.35 15.52
CA LYS A 430 -25.38 2.76 15.20
C LYS A 430 -24.12 2.97 14.36
N GLN A 431 -23.32 1.93 14.18
CA GLN A 431 -22.05 1.93 13.46
C GLN A 431 -22.16 1.34 12.05
N ASP A 432 -23.31 0.77 11.67
CA ASP A 432 -23.53 0.20 10.35
C ASP A 432 -23.50 1.28 9.23
N VAL A 433 -22.40 1.25 8.47
CA VAL A 433 -22.14 2.15 7.34
C VAL A 433 -23.08 1.87 6.15
N THR A 434 -23.46 0.61 5.94
CA THR A 434 -24.34 0.22 4.81
C THR A 434 -25.76 0.72 5.03
N LEU A 435 -26.32 0.52 6.23
CA LEU A 435 -27.65 1.02 6.57
C LEU A 435 -27.68 2.56 6.59
N MET A 436 -26.58 3.19 7.00
CA MET A 436 -26.41 4.65 6.90
C MET A 436 -26.53 5.14 5.46
N TYR A 437 -25.72 4.60 4.52
CA TYR A 437 -25.78 5.03 3.12
C TYR A 437 -27.17 4.79 2.52
N ARG A 438 -27.75 3.61 2.76
CA ARG A 438 -29.07 3.26 2.23
C ARG A 438 -30.15 4.21 2.74
N LEU A 439 -30.20 4.51 4.05
CA LEU A 439 -31.24 5.38 4.60
C LEU A 439 -31.12 6.81 4.06
N LEU A 440 -29.91 7.39 4.12
CA LEU A 440 -29.69 8.76 3.66
C LEU A 440 -29.96 8.90 2.15
N ALA A 441 -29.55 7.91 1.35
CA ALA A 441 -29.82 7.89 -0.09
C ALA A 441 -31.31 7.69 -0.41
N SER A 442 -32.03 6.85 0.35
CA SER A 442 -33.48 6.69 0.19
C SER A 442 -34.20 8.02 0.45
N ILE A 443 -33.87 8.72 1.53
CA ILE A 443 -34.47 10.03 1.85
C ILE A 443 -34.11 11.06 0.77
N ALA A 444 -32.87 11.07 0.27
CA ALA A 444 -32.44 11.96 -0.80
C ALA A 444 -33.17 11.75 -2.14
N LYS A 445 -33.74 10.57 -2.36
CA LYS A 445 -34.47 10.20 -3.58
C LYS A 445 -35.98 10.38 -3.47
N LEU A 446 -36.52 10.57 -2.26
CA LEU A 446 -37.96 10.75 -2.05
C LEU A 446 -38.47 11.94 -2.85
N LYS A 447 -39.52 11.70 -3.64
CA LYS A 447 -40.23 12.72 -4.41
C LYS A 447 -41.59 12.94 -3.79
N THR A 448 -42.00 14.20 -3.67
CA THR A 448 -43.35 14.54 -3.25
C THR A 448 -44.37 13.95 -4.23
N PRO A 449 -45.34 13.15 -3.76
CA PRO A 449 -46.44 12.66 -4.60
C PRO A 449 -47.29 13.81 -5.14
N SER A 450 -48.01 13.57 -6.23
CA SER A 450 -48.90 14.58 -6.83
C SER A 450 -50.16 14.84 -5.98
N ASP A 451 -50.64 13.82 -5.26
CA ASP A 451 -51.92 13.83 -4.55
C ASP A 451 -51.73 13.88 -3.02
N VAL A 452 -51.16 14.98 -2.52
CA VAL A 452 -50.82 15.16 -1.10
C VAL A 452 -51.79 16.14 -0.45
N THR A 453 -52.29 15.83 0.74
CA THR A 453 -53.16 16.76 1.47
C THR A 453 -52.40 18.02 1.92
N PRO A 454 -53.06 19.17 2.15
CA PRO A 454 -52.38 20.38 2.63
C PRO A 454 -51.58 20.19 3.93
N ILE A 455 -52.04 19.28 4.81
CA ILE A 455 -51.37 18.95 6.07
C ILE A 455 -50.08 18.14 5.81
N GLU A 456 -50.13 17.19 4.89
CA GLU A 456 -48.99 16.37 4.49
C GLU A 456 -47.99 17.14 3.64
N GLN A 457 -48.44 18.18 2.92
CA GLN A 457 -47.58 19.01 2.07
C GLN A 457 -46.42 19.63 2.85
N ASN A 458 -46.66 20.02 4.11
CA ASN A 458 -45.62 20.51 5.01
C ASN A 458 -44.59 19.43 5.35
N LYS A 459 -45.02 18.19 5.65
CA LYS A 459 -44.09 17.08 5.92
C LYS A 459 -43.25 16.75 4.69
N TRP A 460 -43.88 16.74 3.51
CA TRP A 460 -43.21 16.49 2.24
C TRP A 460 -42.19 17.57 1.87
N ARG A 461 -42.54 18.85 2.05
CA ARG A 461 -41.60 19.95 1.85
C ARG A 461 -40.34 19.77 2.69
N ILE A 462 -40.52 19.38 3.96
CA ILE A 462 -39.43 19.24 4.91
C ILE A 462 -38.59 17.99 4.66
N ILE A 463 -39.20 16.86 4.33
CA ILE A 463 -38.42 15.66 3.99
C ILE A 463 -37.65 15.85 2.68
N THR A 464 -38.21 16.58 1.70
CA THR A 464 -37.48 16.94 0.48
C THR A 464 -36.31 17.88 0.79
N LEU A 465 -36.50 18.88 1.65
CA LEU A 465 -35.40 19.75 2.11
C LEU A 465 -34.30 18.95 2.81
N LEU A 466 -34.66 18.01 3.67
CA LEU A 466 -33.72 17.09 4.31
C LEU A 466 -33.04 16.18 3.28
N GLY A 467 -33.77 15.74 2.26
CA GLY A 467 -33.23 15.00 1.12
C GLY A 467 -32.14 15.77 0.37
N HIS A 468 -32.31 17.09 0.18
CA HIS A 468 -31.26 17.94 -0.38
C HIS A 468 -30.01 18.00 0.51
N VAL A 469 -30.17 18.14 1.83
CA VAL A 469 -29.04 18.08 2.78
C VAL A 469 -28.28 16.77 2.62
N TYR A 470 -28.98 15.63 2.63
CA TYR A 470 -28.34 14.32 2.51
C TYR A 470 -27.73 14.08 1.14
N ARG A 471 -28.35 14.59 0.07
CA ARG A 471 -27.74 14.55 -1.26
C ARG A 471 -26.41 15.30 -1.30
N HIS A 472 -26.37 16.53 -0.79
CA HIS A 472 -25.14 17.33 -0.75
C HIS A 472 -24.08 16.78 0.22
N LEU A 473 -24.47 15.97 1.20
CA LEU A 473 -23.57 15.21 2.06
C LEU A 473 -22.98 13.97 1.36
N LEU A 474 -23.78 13.24 0.59
CA LEU A 474 -23.38 11.95 -0.02
C LEU A 474 -22.60 12.11 -1.33
N GLU A 475 -23.15 12.89 -2.27
CA GLU A 475 -22.65 12.99 -3.65
C GLU A 475 -21.15 13.29 -3.75
N PRO A 476 -20.54 14.21 -2.95
CA PRO A 476 -19.11 14.49 -3.04
C PRO A 476 -18.20 13.27 -2.84
N TYR A 477 -18.67 12.26 -2.10
CA TYR A 477 -17.86 11.12 -1.67
C TYR A 477 -18.27 9.80 -2.34
N THR A 478 -19.45 9.74 -2.95
CA THR A 478 -19.97 8.52 -3.58
C THR A 478 -20.09 8.60 -5.09
N ASN A 479 -20.08 9.81 -5.67
CA ASN A 479 -20.26 10.00 -7.10
C ASN A 479 -18.91 10.28 -7.79
N MET A 480 -18.42 9.28 -8.52
CA MET A 480 -17.14 9.35 -9.23
C MET A 480 -17.18 10.22 -10.50
N ASP A 481 -18.38 10.57 -10.99
CA ASP A 481 -18.55 11.40 -12.18
C ASP A 481 -18.42 12.90 -11.88
N LEU A 482 -18.37 13.29 -10.59
CA LEU A 482 -18.20 14.68 -10.19
C LEU A 482 -16.74 15.09 -10.29
N SER A 483 -16.50 16.23 -10.94
CA SER A 483 -15.24 16.96 -10.81
C SER A 483 -15.05 17.46 -9.38
N LEU A 484 -13.79 17.70 -8.98
CA LEU A 484 -13.46 18.29 -7.69
C LEU A 484 -14.20 19.61 -7.44
N HIS A 485 -14.35 20.45 -8.46
CA HIS A 485 -15.13 21.68 -8.35
C HIS A 485 -16.60 21.40 -7.99
N GLN A 486 -17.24 20.45 -8.68
CA GLN A 486 -18.62 20.06 -8.36
C GLN A 486 -18.74 19.46 -6.95
N GLN A 487 -17.77 18.65 -6.53
CA GLN A 487 -17.72 18.14 -5.15
C GLN A 487 -17.69 19.29 -4.13
N LEU A 488 -16.86 20.31 -4.34
CA LEU A 488 -16.81 21.50 -3.48
C LEU A 488 -18.10 22.33 -3.53
N VAL A 489 -18.76 22.43 -4.68
CA VAL A 489 -20.08 23.09 -4.79
C VAL A 489 -21.13 22.36 -3.95
N HIS A 490 -21.15 21.03 -3.99
CA HIS A 490 -22.02 20.23 -3.12
C HIS A 490 -21.72 20.45 -1.64
N LEU A 491 -20.44 20.45 -1.24
CA LEU A 491 -20.03 20.70 0.15
C LEU A 491 -20.39 22.13 0.61
N SER A 492 -20.26 23.12 -0.26
CA SER A 492 -20.70 24.49 0.01
C SER A 492 -22.21 24.55 0.21
N ALA A 493 -23.00 23.93 -0.68
CA ALA A 493 -24.45 23.86 -0.54
C ALA A 493 -24.86 23.17 0.77
N LEU A 494 -24.19 22.08 1.14
CA LEU A 494 -24.38 21.41 2.43
C LEU A 494 -24.16 22.38 3.59
N ALA A 495 -23.04 23.10 3.63
CA ALA A 495 -22.74 24.03 4.71
C ALA A 495 -23.81 25.12 4.84
N HIS A 496 -24.23 25.74 3.73
CA HIS A 496 -25.27 26.77 3.76
C HIS A 496 -26.62 26.23 4.25
N LEU A 497 -27.06 25.08 3.75
CA LEU A 497 -28.31 24.45 4.19
C LEU A 497 -28.26 24.11 5.68
N VAL A 498 -27.19 23.47 6.13
CA VAL A 498 -27.05 23.06 7.55
C VAL A 498 -26.95 24.27 8.47
N LEU A 499 -26.23 25.33 8.09
CA LEU A 499 -26.19 26.59 8.85
C LEU A 499 -27.58 27.22 8.97
N ALA A 500 -28.31 27.34 7.86
CA ALA A 500 -29.64 27.94 7.85
C ALA A 500 -30.63 27.14 8.73
N LEU A 501 -30.66 25.81 8.56
CA LEU A 501 -31.51 24.93 9.35
C LEU A 501 -31.16 24.95 10.83
N TYR A 502 -29.87 24.92 11.16
CA TYR A 502 -29.44 24.97 12.54
C TYR A 502 -29.70 26.34 13.18
N ALA A 503 -29.57 27.44 12.44
CA ALA A 503 -29.88 28.77 12.95
C ALA A 503 -31.35 28.89 13.39
N ALA A 504 -32.26 28.28 12.64
CA ALA A 504 -33.70 28.25 12.94
C ALA A 504 -34.04 27.29 14.10
N GLU A 505 -33.49 26.07 14.10
CA GLU A 505 -33.99 24.98 14.97
C GLU A 505 -33.04 24.54 16.08
N ARG A 506 -31.76 24.91 15.97
CA ARG A 506 -30.69 24.55 16.91
C ARG A 506 -30.68 23.03 17.18
N GLY A 507 -30.60 22.65 18.45
CA GLY A 507 -30.57 21.26 18.92
C GLY A 507 -31.78 20.40 18.52
N ARG A 508 -32.89 21.03 18.09
CA ARG A 508 -34.07 20.29 17.62
C ARG A 508 -33.87 19.70 16.22
N PHE A 509 -33.00 20.30 15.39
CA PHE A 509 -32.59 19.72 14.12
C PHE A 509 -31.49 18.67 14.35
N ILE A 510 -30.32 19.12 14.77
CA ILE A 510 -29.15 18.26 15.06
C ILE A 510 -28.41 18.77 16.30
N PRO A 511 -27.61 17.94 17.00
CA PRO A 511 -26.74 18.42 18.07
C PRO A 511 -25.67 19.40 17.57
N VAL A 512 -25.23 20.34 18.43
CA VAL A 512 -24.17 21.31 18.10
C VAL A 512 -22.86 20.64 17.67
N GLN A 513 -22.57 19.46 18.21
CA GLN A 513 -21.39 18.68 17.84
C GLN A 513 -21.46 18.20 16.39
N LEU A 514 -22.66 17.81 15.91
CA LEU A 514 -22.83 17.40 14.51
C LEU A 514 -22.73 18.59 13.55
N LEU A 515 -23.24 19.76 13.97
CA LEU A 515 -23.00 21.01 13.23
C LEU A 515 -21.50 21.28 13.11
N TYR A 516 -20.79 21.25 14.24
CA TYR A 516 -19.34 21.50 14.27
C TYR A 516 -18.59 20.53 13.36
N ASP A 517 -18.83 19.22 13.47
CA ASP A 517 -18.17 18.21 12.65
C ASP A 517 -18.45 18.42 11.16
N THR A 518 -19.71 18.71 10.80
CA THR A 518 -20.10 18.99 9.40
C THR A 518 -19.33 20.20 8.85
N MET A 519 -19.23 21.27 9.64
CA MET A 519 -18.50 22.47 9.21
C MET A 519 -17.00 22.22 9.10
N GLN A 520 -16.40 21.43 9.99
CA GLN A 520 -14.98 21.07 9.91
C GLN A 520 -14.67 20.22 8.67
N VAL A 521 -15.53 19.25 8.32
CA VAL A 521 -15.39 18.46 7.08
C VAL A 521 -15.38 19.37 5.85
N VAL A 522 -16.37 20.26 5.74
CA VAL A 522 -16.45 21.18 4.60
C VAL A 522 -15.24 22.10 4.57
N LYS A 523 -14.92 22.75 5.70
CA LYS A 523 -13.76 23.65 5.81
C LYS A 523 -12.45 22.96 5.45
N SER A 524 -12.19 21.77 5.97
CA SER A 524 -10.97 21.02 5.71
C SER A 524 -10.84 20.64 4.23
N ALA A 525 -11.95 20.30 3.55
CA ALA A 525 -11.92 20.09 2.10
C ALA A 525 -11.49 21.34 1.32
N PHE A 526 -12.04 22.52 1.64
CA PHE A 526 -11.65 23.78 1.00
C PHE A 526 -10.20 24.17 1.30
N PHE A 527 -9.76 24.06 2.56
CA PHE A 527 -8.37 24.32 2.92
C PHE A 527 -7.40 23.34 2.26
N TYR A 528 -7.75 22.05 2.19
CA TYR A 528 -6.95 21.05 1.51
C TYR A 528 -6.76 21.40 0.03
N VAL A 529 -7.84 21.66 -0.70
CA VAL A 529 -7.75 22.02 -2.12
C VAL A 529 -6.97 23.30 -2.34
N ALA A 530 -7.22 24.35 -1.55
CA ALA A 530 -6.49 25.61 -1.65
C ALA A 530 -4.99 25.45 -1.34
N LYS A 531 -4.63 24.65 -0.34
CA LYS A 531 -3.22 24.33 -0.03
C LYS A 531 -2.58 23.54 -1.16
N THR A 532 -3.27 22.56 -1.74
CA THR A 532 -2.78 21.83 -2.92
C THR A 532 -2.53 22.78 -4.09
N GLN A 533 -3.45 23.71 -4.39
CA GLN A 533 -3.27 24.70 -5.46
C GLN A 533 -2.05 25.60 -5.22
N VAL A 534 -1.78 25.99 -3.98
CA VAL A 534 -0.61 26.82 -3.62
C VAL A 534 0.69 26.02 -3.70
N ALA A 535 0.68 24.77 -3.22
CA ALA A 535 1.84 23.89 -3.17
C ALA A 535 2.23 23.34 -4.55
N ASN A 536 1.24 22.99 -5.36
CA ASN A 536 1.39 22.41 -6.68
C ASN A 536 0.15 22.74 -7.54
N PRO A 537 0.17 23.84 -8.32
CA PRO A 537 -0.96 24.28 -9.14
C PRO A 537 -1.45 23.23 -10.16
N ASP A 538 -0.54 22.37 -10.63
CA ASP A 538 -0.83 21.27 -11.56
C ASP A 538 -1.06 19.93 -10.82
N GLY A 539 -1.18 19.99 -9.50
CA GLY A 539 -1.40 18.83 -8.64
C GLY A 539 -2.83 18.30 -8.71
N GLU A 540 -2.97 17.05 -8.31
CA GLU A 540 -4.25 16.38 -8.18
C GLU A 540 -4.67 16.35 -6.70
N ALA A 541 -5.98 16.39 -6.41
CA ALA A 541 -6.51 16.37 -5.05
C ALA A 541 -7.74 15.47 -4.96
N TRP A 542 -7.80 14.67 -3.89
CA TRP A 542 -8.91 13.74 -3.63
C TRP A 542 -9.44 13.95 -2.22
N ILE A 543 -10.61 14.57 -2.10
CA ILE A 543 -11.22 14.86 -0.79
C ILE A 543 -11.54 13.61 0.03
N ILE A 544 -11.60 12.43 -0.60
CA ILE A 544 -11.82 11.15 0.08
C ILE A 544 -10.60 10.67 0.88
N LEU A 545 -9.43 11.30 0.69
CA LEU A 545 -8.25 11.05 1.52
C LEU A 545 -8.30 11.78 2.86
N LEU A 546 -9.24 12.71 3.05
CA LEU A 546 -9.48 13.35 4.34
C LEU A 546 -10.26 12.42 5.26
N GLY A 547 -9.84 12.33 6.51
CA GLY A 547 -10.57 11.65 7.58
C GLY A 547 -9.71 10.61 8.26
N THR A 548 -10.32 9.59 8.86
CA THR A 548 -9.62 8.51 9.56
C THR A 548 -9.81 7.15 8.90
N ASP A 549 -10.46 7.06 7.75
CA ASP A 549 -10.71 5.80 7.02
C ASP A 549 -9.44 4.98 6.74
N GLY A 550 -8.31 5.64 6.44
CA GLY A 550 -7.03 4.96 6.26
C GLY A 550 -6.57 4.24 7.53
N LEU A 551 -6.75 4.87 8.69
CA LEU A 551 -6.46 4.31 10.01
C LEU A 551 -7.47 3.21 10.39
N GLU A 552 -8.76 3.40 10.13
CA GLU A 552 -9.79 2.37 10.40
C GLU A 552 -9.58 1.09 9.58
N LYS A 553 -9.10 1.22 8.34
CA LYS A 553 -8.69 0.07 7.51
C LYS A 553 -7.53 -0.70 8.15
N ALA A 554 -6.53 0.00 8.70
CA ALA A 554 -5.44 -0.64 9.44
C ALA A 554 -5.97 -1.41 10.66
N PHE A 555 -6.93 -0.84 11.40
CA PHE A 555 -7.59 -1.55 12.50
C PHE A 555 -8.36 -2.79 12.05
N GLY A 556 -9.05 -2.72 10.90
CA GLY A 556 -9.69 -3.86 10.28
C GLY A 556 -8.70 -4.99 9.98
N THR A 557 -7.54 -4.65 9.40
CA THR A 557 -6.45 -5.59 9.13
C THR A 557 -5.91 -6.21 10.42
N VAL A 558 -5.60 -5.41 11.44
CA VAL A 558 -5.12 -5.89 12.76
C VAL A 558 -6.09 -6.90 13.37
N ARG A 559 -7.39 -6.59 13.37
CA ARG A 559 -8.43 -7.51 13.89
C ARG A 559 -8.54 -8.80 13.08
N THR A 560 -8.42 -8.69 11.75
CA THR A 560 -8.44 -9.86 10.86
C THR A 560 -7.25 -10.78 11.15
N ILE A 561 -6.07 -10.22 11.37
CA ILE A 561 -4.85 -10.99 11.69
C ILE A 561 -4.94 -11.61 13.10
N CYS A 562 -5.46 -10.87 14.09
CA CYS A 562 -5.58 -11.38 15.46
C CYS A 562 -6.56 -12.56 15.58
N GLY A 563 -7.53 -12.65 14.66
CA GLY A 563 -8.54 -13.71 14.62
C GLY A 563 -9.86 -13.32 15.29
N ASN A 564 -10.89 -14.13 15.04
CA ASN A 564 -12.24 -13.89 15.57
C ASN A 564 -12.26 -14.06 17.10
N ASP A 565 -12.95 -13.15 17.80
CA ASP A 565 -13.17 -13.10 19.26
C ASP A 565 -11.97 -12.75 20.17
N ALA A 566 -10.86 -12.24 19.62
CA ALA A 566 -9.78 -11.69 20.44
C ALA A 566 -9.43 -10.24 20.05
N ASN A 567 -9.21 -9.40 21.07
CA ASN A 567 -8.53 -8.12 20.87
C ASN A 567 -7.03 -8.35 21.08
N CYS A 568 -6.19 -7.73 20.25
CA CYS A 568 -4.76 -7.72 20.50
C CYS A 568 -4.43 -6.95 21.78
N ASP A 569 -3.32 -7.27 22.44
CA ASP A 569 -2.74 -6.38 23.46
C ASP A 569 -1.93 -5.22 22.82
N VAL A 570 -1.35 -4.34 23.64
CA VAL A 570 -0.61 -3.16 23.17
C VAL A 570 0.67 -3.53 22.40
N LEU A 571 1.36 -4.60 22.80
CA LEU A 571 2.58 -5.06 22.12
C LEU A 571 2.24 -5.70 20.77
N GLN A 572 1.21 -6.53 20.74
CA GLN A 572 0.71 -7.09 19.49
C GLN A 572 0.22 -5.99 18.55
N LEU A 573 -0.45 -4.96 19.08
CA LEU A 573 -0.92 -3.82 18.28
C LEU A 573 0.24 -3.13 17.56
N SER A 574 1.36 -2.85 18.24
CA SER A 574 2.51 -2.19 17.61
C SER A 574 3.20 -3.05 16.55
N HIS A 575 3.12 -4.37 16.67
CA HIS A 575 3.66 -5.31 15.68
C HIS A 575 2.75 -5.50 14.47
N LEU A 576 1.42 -5.35 14.63
CA LEU A 576 0.43 -5.71 13.61
C LEU A 576 -0.14 -4.52 12.84
N VAL A 577 0.00 -3.30 13.36
CA VAL A 577 -0.62 -2.10 12.76
C VAL A 577 0.12 -1.59 11.52
N PHE A 578 1.29 -2.15 11.21
CA PHE A 578 2.17 -1.75 10.11
C PHE A 578 1.78 -2.35 8.75
#